data_AF-A0A952P5C9-F1
#
_entry.id   AF-A0A952P5C9-F1
#
_cell.length_a   1.000
_cell.length_b   1.000
_cell.length_c   1.000
_cell.angle_alpha   90.00
_cell.angle_beta   90.00
_cell.angle_gamma   90.00
#
_symmetry.space_group_name_H-M   'P 1'
#
loop_
_entity.id
_entity.type
_entity.pdbx_description
1 polymer ?
#
loop_
_entity_poly.entity_id
_entity_poly.type
_entity_poly.pdbx_seq_one_letter_code
_entity_poly.pdbx_strand_id
1 'polypeptide(L)'
;IGLLHAKEFATLRQAGEQDWSGSIRTIIKVGALDPILEILPKMQLQRSHMAAVYDRMQLVGILTLEDIVEEIVGDIYDEDDDGRVARLLATRRKR
;
A
#
# COMPACT_ATOMS: atom_id res chain seq x y z
N ILE A 1 -15.49 11.23 1.75
CA ILE A 1 -14.40 10.49 1.06
C ILE A 1 -14.21 9.20 1.83
N GLY A 2 -14.25 8.06 1.15
CA GLY A 2 -14.17 6.73 1.76
C GLY A 2 -13.87 5.67 0.70
N LEU A 3 -13.90 4.41 1.10
CA LEU A 3 -13.60 3.25 0.26
C LEU A 3 -14.90 2.52 -0.10
N LEU A 4 -15.10 2.22 -1.38
CA LEU A 4 -16.16 1.33 -1.84
C LEU A 4 -15.52 0.13 -2.53
N HIS A 5 -15.82 -1.08 -2.07
CA HIS A 5 -15.31 -2.29 -2.73
C HIS A 5 -16.07 -2.55 -4.03
N ALA A 6 -15.33 -2.81 -5.11
CA ALA A 6 -15.92 -3.13 -6.42
C ALA A 6 -16.89 -4.31 -6.38
N LYS A 7 -16.61 -5.33 -5.55
CA LYS A 7 -17.52 -6.48 -5.34
C LYS A 7 -18.87 -6.06 -4.75
N GLU A 8 -18.85 -5.17 -3.75
CA GLU A 8 -20.07 -4.70 -3.07
C GLU A 8 -20.87 -3.83 -4.03
N PHE A 9 -20.20 -2.94 -4.76
CA PHE A 9 -20.81 -2.13 -5.81
C PHE A 9 -21.47 -3.00 -6.90
N ALA A 10 -20.78 -4.04 -7.38
CA ALA A 10 -21.33 -4.95 -8.39
C ALA A 10 -22.57 -5.69 -7.87
N THR A 11 -22.57 -6.14 -6.61
CA THR A 11 -23.73 -6.78 -5.99
C THR A 11 -24.92 -5.83 -5.87
N LEU A 12 -24.70 -4.59 -5.43
CA LEU A 12 -25.75 -3.57 -5.34
C LEU A 12 -26.35 -3.26 -6.71
N ARG A 13 -25.50 -3.14 -7.74
CA ARG A 13 -25.94 -2.90 -9.11
C ARG A 13 -26.78 -4.06 -9.66
N GLN A 14 -26.42 -5.31 -9.37
CA GLN A 14 -27.22 -6.48 -9.75
C GLN A 14 -28.57 -6.52 -9.04
N ALA A 15 -28.64 -6.03 -7.80
CA ALA A 15 -29.89 -5.89 -7.05
C ALA A 15 -30.77 -4.72 -7.53
N GLY A 16 -30.32 -3.93 -8.52
CA GLY A 16 -31.02 -2.74 -9.00
C GLY A 16 -30.90 -1.53 -8.09
N GLU A 17 -30.04 -1.61 -7.06
CA GLU A 17 -29.84 -0.54 -6.10
C GLU A 17 -29.03 0.60 -6.74
N GLN A 18 -29.53 1.82 -6.58
CA GLN A 18 -28.91 3.04 -7.11
C GLN A 18 -28.19 3.83 -6.01
N ASP A 19 -28.51 3.57 -4.75
CA ASP A 19 -27.85 4.19 -3.61
C ASP A 19 -26.84 3.22 -2.97
N TRP A 20 -25.56 3.51 -3.16
CA TRP A 20 -24.44 2.78 -2.55
C TRP A 20 -23.75 3.57 -1.43
N SER A 21 -24.30 4.72 -1.02
CA SER A 21 -23.71 5.58 -0.01
C SER A 21 -23.49 4.86 1.33
N GLY A 22 -24.41 3.98 1.72
CA GLY A 22 -24.32 3.16 2.93
C GLY A 22 -23.22 2.08 2.91
N SER A 23 -22.64 1.78 1.75
CA SER A 23 -21.53 0.83 1.61
C SER A 23 -20.15 1.50 1.57
N ILE A 24 -20.11 2.84 1.65
CA ILE A 24 -18.85 3.58 1.73
C ILE A 24 -18.25 3.39 3.13
N ARG A 25 -17.07 2.78 3.18
CA ARG A 25 -16.31 2.52 4.40
C ARG A 25 -15.32 3.65 4.66
N THR A 26 -14.93 3.83 5.92
CA THR A 26 -13.86 4.76 6.29
C THR A 26 -12.53 4.29 5.67
N ILE A 27 -11.83 5.20 5.01
CA ILE A 27 -10.47 4.97 4.52
C ILE A 27 -9.46 5.46 5.55
N ILE A 28 -8.36 4.72 5.72
CA ILE A 28 -7.23 5.14 6.56
C ILE A 28 -6.62 6.39 5.94
N LYS A 29 -6.31 7.38 6.77
CA LYS A 29 -5.60 8.59 6.35
C LYS A 29 -4.17 8.52 6.86
N VAL A 30 -3.21 8.78 5.97
CA VAL A 30 -1.78 8.82 6.28
C VAL A 30 -1.19 10.11 5.75
N GLY A 31 -0.16 10.62 6.42
CA GLY A 31 0.61 11.78 5.96
C GLY A 31 1.58 11.40 4.85
N ALA A 32 1.79 12.30 3.89
CA ALA A 32 2.77 12.12 2.80
C ALA A 32 4.22 11.97 3.28
N LEU A 33 4.50 12.37 4.53
CA LEU A 33 5.81 12.28 5.18
C LEU A 33 5.85 11.24 6.29
N ASP A 34 4.77 10.48 6.49
CA ASP A 34 4.73 9.43 7.52
C ASP A 34 5.67 8.28 7.13
N PRO A 35 6.51 7.77 8.05
CA PRO A 35 7.37 6.63 7.75
C PRO A 35 6.58 5.39 7.39
N ILE A 36 6.95 4.72 6.30
CA ILE A 36 6.21 3.57 5.76
C ILE A 36 6.10 2.40 6.76
N LEU A 37 7.15 2.21 7.57
CA LEU A 37 7.21 1.21 8.65
C LEU A 37 6.20 1.48 9.78
N GLU A 38 5.77 2.73 9.97
CA GLU A 38 4.71 3.07 10.92
C GLU A 38 3.31 2.95 10.31
N ILE A 39 3.20 3.06 8.98
CA ILE A 39 1.95 2.90 8.25
C ILE A 39 1.56 1.42 8.16
N LEU A 40 2.53 0.53 7.89
CA LEU A 40 2.30 -0.91 7.75
C LEU A 40 1.47 -1.54 8.88
N PRO A 41 1.85 -1.41 10.18
CA PRO A 41 1.08 -2.01 11.27
C PRO A 41 -0.32 -1.40 11.42
N LYS A 42 -0.52 -0.12 11.06
CA LYS A 42 -1.84 0.52 11.07
C LYS A 42 -2.76 -0.12 10.03
N MET A 43 -2.25 -0.30 8.80
CA MET A 43 -2.99 -0.94 7.71
C MET A 43 -3.32 -2.40 8.02
N GLN A 44 -2.36 -3.15 8.58
CA GLN A 44 -2.56 -4.54 9.02
C GLN A 44 -3.62 -4.67 10.14
N LEU A 45 -3.52 -3.84 11.18
CA LEU A 45 -4.46 -3.87 12.31
C LEU A 45 -5.89 -3.56 11.88
N GLN A 46 -6.06 -2.58 11.00
CA GLN A 46 -7.37 -2.18 10.48
C GLN A 46 -7.86 -3.08 9.34
N ARG A 47 -7.08 -4.09 8.94
CA ARG A 47 -7.36 -4.99 7.81
C ARG A 47 -7.74 -4.23 6.53
N SER A 48 -7.04 -3.12 6.27
CA SER A 48 -7.26 -2.29 5.09
C SER A 48 -6.05 -2.35 4.18
N HIS A 49 -6.29 -2.67 2.91
CA HIS A 49 -5.23 -2.74 1.90
C HIS A 49 -4.98 -1.39 1.23
N MET A 50 -5.81 -0.38 1.48
CA MET A 50 -5.69 0.94 0.88
C MET A 50 -5.75 2.04 1.93
N ALA A 51 -4.96 3.08 1.73
CA ALA A 51 -4.95 4.31 2.50
C ALA A 51 -4.98 5.53 1.57
N ALA A 52 -5.58 6.61 2.04
CA ALA A 52 -5.55 7.92 1.39
C ALA A 52 -4.36 8.72 1.95
N VAL A 53 -3.51 9.22 1.05
CA VAL A 53 -2.31 9.97 1.39
C VAL A 53 -2.61 11.46 1.35
N TYR A 54 -2.31 12.16 2.43
CA TYR A 54 -2.56 13.59 2.57
C TYR A 54 -1.26 14.38 2.75
N ASP A 55 -1.14 15.49 2.05
CA ASP A 55 -0.26 16.59 2.45
C ASP A 55 -1.13 17.68 3.09
N ARG A 56 -0.96 17.86 4.41
CA ARG A 56 -1.79 18.74 5.24
C ARG A 56 -3.28 18.39 5.13
N MET A 57 -4.03 19.12 4.30
CA MET A 57 -5.46 18.94 4.08
C MET A 57 -5.80 18.43 2.67
N GLN A 58 -4.80 18.32 1.80
CA GLN A 58 -5.00 17.95 0.40
C GLN A 58 -4.73 16.46 0.21
N LEU A 59 -5.65 15.77 -0.46
CA LEU A 59 -5.43 14.41 -0.92
C LEU A 59 -4.42 14.46 -2.06
N VAL A 60 -3.25 13.85 -1.87
CA VAL A 60 -2.19 13.80 -2.88
C VAL A 60 -2.19 12.48 -3.65
N GLY A 61 -2.76 11.41 -3.06
CA GLY A 61 -2.83 10.11 -3.71
C GLY A 61 -3.39 9.02 -2.81
N ILE A 62 -3.15 7.78 -3.24
CA ILE A 62 -3.45 6.56 -2.49
C ILE A 62 -2.17 5.77 -2.28
N LEU A 63 -2.16 4.96 -1.24
CA LEU A 63 -1.10 4.01 -0.92
C LEU A 63 -1.73 2.64 -0.71
N THR A 64 -1.11 1.59 -1.23
CA THR A 64 -1.56 0.22 -1.03
C THR A 64 -0.64 -0.54 -0.09
N LEU A 65 -1.17 -1.57 0.58
CA LEU A 65 -0.39 -2.42 1.47
C LEU A 65 0.69 -3.17 0.67
N GLU A 66 0.36 -3.54 -0.56
CA GLU A 66 1.20 -4.25 -1.51
C GLU A 66 2.45 -3.42 -1.85
N ASP A 67 2.29 -2.12 -2.15
CA ASP A 67 3.41 -1.20 -2.39
C ASP A 67 4.34 -1.10 -1.16
N ILE A 68 3.76 -1.04 0.05
CA ILE A 68 4.54 -0.97 1.29
C ILE A 68 5.40 -2.23 1.48
N VAL A 69 4.80 -3.40 1.22
CA VAL A 69 5.51 -4.67 1.34
C VAL A 69 6.61 -4.77 0.29
N GLU A 70 6.34 -4.36 -0.95
CA GLU A 70 7.33 -4.33 -2.04
C GLU A 70 8.53 -3.43 -1.69
N GLU A 71 8.31 -2.24 -1.15
CA GLU A 71 9.40 -1.34 -0.73
C GLU A 71 10.25 -1.90 0.42
N ILE A 72 9.65 -2.67 1.35
CA ILE A 72 10.37 -3.27 2.49
C ILE A 72 11.15 -4.50 2.06
N VAL A 73 10.53 -5.36 1.24
CA VAL A 73 11.09 -6.66 0.85
C VAL A 73 12.08 -6.51 -0.31
N GLY A 74 11.83 -5.57 -1.24
CA GLY A 74 12.55 -5.46 -2.50
C GLY A 74 12.31 -6.66 -3.43
N ASP A 75 13.11 -6.77 -4.49
CA ASP A 75 13.17 -8.00 -5.29
C ASP A 75 13.64 -9.14 -4.38
N ILE A 76 12.87 -10.22 -4.28
CA ILE A 76 13.30 -11.42 -3.56
C ILE A 76 14.39 -12.08 -4.41
N TYR A 77 15.64 -11.86 -4.02
CA TYR A 77 16.80 -12.55 -4.61
C TYR A 77 16.84 -13.96 -4.04
N ASP A 78 16.72 -14.98 -4.88
CA ASP A 78 16.98 -16.36 -4.48
C ASP A 78 18.49 -16.54 -4.24
N GLU A 79 18.89 -17.53 -3.45
CA GLU A 79 20.31 -17.79 -3.13
C GLU A 79 21.16 -18.06 -4.39
N ASP A 80 20.51 -18.40 -5.52
CA ASP A 80 21.12 -18.62 -6.84
C ASP A 80 21.20 -17.34 -7.74
N ASP A 81 20.62 -16.19 -7.35
CA ASP A 81 20.61 -14.95 -8.16
C ASP A 81 21.90 -14.12 -8.03
N ASP A 82 23.02 -14.83 -8.12
CA ASP A 82 24.32 -14.41 -7.65
C ASP A 82 25.05 -13.54 -8.69
N GLY A 83 24.72 -12.24 -8.71
CA GLY A 83 25.41 -11.26 -9.57
C GLY A 83 25.66 -9.89 -8.95
N ARG A 84 25.04 -9.59 -7.80
CA ARG A 84 25.14 -8.27 -7.13
C ARG A 84 25.95 -8.31 -5.84
N VAL A 85 25.89 -9.39 -5.06
CA VAL A 85 26.70 -9.57 -3.85
C VAL A 85 28.20 -9.57 -4.21
N ALA A 86 28.58 -10.31 -5.25
CA ALA A 86 29.95 -10.30 -5.79
C ALA A 86 30.42 -8.89 -6.21
N ARG A 87 29.54 -8.07 -6.79
CA ARG A 87 29.86 -6.68 -7.17
C ARG A 87 30.02 -5.77 -5.97
N LEU A 88 29.16 -5.87 -4.95
CA LEU A 88 29.24 -5.07 -3.73
C LEU A 88 30.48 -5.41 -2.87
N LEU A 89 30.86 -6.68 -2.81
CA LEU A 89 32.07 -7.12 -2.12
C LEU A 89 33.35 -6.76 -2.89
N ALA A 90 33.32 -6.77 -4.23
CA ALA A 90 34.46 -6.37 -5.06
C ALA A 90 34.81 -4.88 -4.92
N THR A 91 33.82 -3.99 -4.75
CA THR A 91 34.08 -2.55 -4.55
C THR A 91 34.72 -2.25 -3.19
N ARG A 92 34.52 -3.13 -2.21
CA ARG A 92 35.00 -2.96 -0.83
C ARG A 92 36.45 -3.41 -0.63
N ARG A 93 37.02 -4.17 -1.58
CA ARG A 93 38.42 -4.65 -1.57
C ARG A 93 39.42 -3.71 -2.27
N LYS A 94 38.95 -2.56 -2.78
CA LYS A 94 39.77 -1.53 -3.46
C LYS A 94 39.97 -0.25 -2.65
N ARG A 95 39.76 -0.30 -1.32
CA ARG A 95 40.24 0.73 -0.38
C ARG A 95 41.30 0.13 0.54
#